data_AF-A0A8C6YMK2-F1
#
_entry.id   AF-A0A8C6YMK2-F1
#
_cell.length_a   1.000
_cell.length_b   1.000
_cell.length_c   1.000
_cell.angle_alpha   90.00
_cell.angle_beta   90.00
_cell.angle_gamma   90.00
#
_symmetry.space_group_name_H-M   'P 1'
#
loop_
_entity.id
_entity.type
_entity.pdbx_description
1 polymer ?
#
loop_
_entity_poly.entity_id
_entity_poly.type
_entity_poly.pdbx_seq_one_letter_code
_entity_poly.pdbx_strand_id
1 'polypeptide(L)'
;MSLPPLGQRAAAAFVCPLGHRDPPLLPHLHKDHFTYCPATGLAVGNERSAFAGWAFPFPGVFLTEEFIGEDEESEIVGLMDQDDWKPSQSGRKKQDYGPKVNFKKQRLKAGGFLGLPSFSKKIVAQMKAYSVLDGFLPVEQCNLDYLPERGSAIDPHFDDWWLWGERLVSLNLLSKTVLSMSWELSPFGCLAQTSACENSSKPRINCTSSPRLVPSKEVTVAIHLPRRSLVVLYGDARYRWKHGIYRKHIEQRRICVTFRELSAEFSTGGKHEELGRELLGIALSFQGRPV
;
A
#
# COMPACT_ATOMS: atom_id res chain seq x y z
N MET A 1 15.75 -13.83 -44.91
CA MET A 1 16.69 -13.65 -43.79
C MET A 1 15.87 -13.45 -42.53
N SER A 2 15.97 -14.42 -41.62
CA SER A 2 15.27 -14.49 -40.34
C SER A 2 15.76 -13.40 -39.41
N LEU A 3 14.85 -12.56 -38.91
CA LEU A 3 15.09 -11.68 -37.76
C LEU A 3 15.31 -12.55 -36.51
N PRO A 4 16.24 -12.19 -35.61
CA PRO A 4 16.43 -12.93 -34.37
C PRO A 4 15.25 -12.67 -33.42
N PRO A 5 14.91 -13.62 -32.54
CA PRO A 5 13.84 -13.41 -31.57
C PRO A 5 14.27 -12.36 -30.54
N LEU A 6 13.39 -11.40 -30.25
CA LEU A 6 13.53 -10.51 -29.09
C LEU A 6 13.58 -11.37 -27.83
N GLY A 7 14.76 -11.51 -27.24
CA GLY A 7 14.94 -12.17 -25.95
C GLY A 7 14.19 -11.41 -24.85
N GLN A 8 13.20 -12.06 -24.25
CA GLN A 8 12.61 -11.63 -22.98
C GLN A 8 13.68 -11.66 -21.90
N ARG A 9 14.18 -10.49 -21.48
CA ARG A 9 14.93 -10.38 -20.22
C ARG A 9 13.93 -10.21 -19.08
N ALA A 10 13.85 -11.21 -18.21
CA ALA A 10 13.08 -11.13 -16.97
C ALA A 10 13.58 -9.95 -16.13
N ALA A 11 12.68 -9.12 -15.58
CA ALA A 11 13.04 -8.13 -14.59
C ALA A 11 13.52 -8.86 -13.33
N ALA A 12 14.72 -8.54 -12.86
CA ALA A 12 15.33 -9.12 -11.68
C ALA A 12 15.43 -8.07 -10.57
N ALA A 13 15.16 -8.48 -9.33
CA ALA A 13 15.45 -7.66 -8.17
C ALA A 13 16.93 -7.84 -7.81
N PHE A 14 17.62 -6.74 -7.50
CA PHE A 14 18.99 -6.77 -6.98
C PHE A 14 18.92 -7.00 -5.48
N VAL A 15 19.44 -8.13 -5.01
CA VAL A 15 19.43 -8.46 -3.59
C VAL A 15 20.86 -8.76 -3.12
N CYS A 16 21.22 -8.23 -1.96
CA CYS A 16 22.56 -8.35 -1.39
C CYS A 16 22.55 -9.27 -0.16
N PRO A 17 23.51 -10.20 -0.03
CA PRO A 17 23.70 -10.97 1.20
C PRO A 17 24.38 -10.13 2.29
N LEU A 18 23.76 -10.08 3.46
CA LEU A 18 24.31 -9.65 4.74
C LEU A 18 25.11 -10.82 5.33
N GLY A 19 26.31 -11.06 4.79
CA GLY A 19 27.28 -12.01 5.36
C GLY A 19 27.23 -13.43 4.79
N HIS A 20 28.36 -14.14 4.93
CA HIS A 20 28.58 -15.51 4.44
C HIS A 20 27.96 -16.55 5.36
N ARG A 21 26.75 -17.04 5.06
CA ARG A 21 26.30 -18.38 5.43
C ARG A 21 25.48 -18.99 4.31
N ASP A 22 25.78 -20.24 3.97
CA ASP A 22 24.99 -21.02 3.01
C ASP A 22 23.63 -21.41 3.60
N PRO A 23 22.54 -21.35 2.83
CA PRO A 23 21.21 -21.64 3.34
C PRO A 23 20.99 -23.16 3.51
N PRO A 24 20.40 -23.62 4.63
CA PRO A 24 19.99 -25.01 4.76
C PRO A 24 18.75 -25.29 3.89
N LEU A 25 18.70 -26.48 3.29
CA LEU A 25 17.49 -27.06 2.72
C LEU A 25 16.56 -27.48 3.86
N LEU A 26 15.26 -27.15 3.82
CA LEU A 26 14.08 -27.92 4.34
C LEU A 26 12.80 -27.04 4.51
N PRO A 27 11.60 -27.65 4.75
CA PRO A 27 10.34 -27.30 4.07
C PRO A 27 9.35 -26.47 4.90
N HIS A 28 8.27 -26.08 4.22
CA HIS A 28 7.12 -25.26 4.65
C HIS A 28 7.41 -23.76 4.70
N LEU A 29 7.59 -23.21 3.50
CA LEU A 29 7.74 -21.78 3.24
C LEU A 29 6.45 -21.05 3.65
N HIS A 30 6.54 -20.19 4.67
CA HIS A 30 5.67 -19.03 4.71
C HIS A 30 5.79 -18.32 3.36
N LYS A 31 4.67 -18.08 2.68
CA LYS A 31 4.63 -17.46 1.32
C LYS A 31 5.34 -16.11 1.22
N ASP A 32 5.67 -15.50 2.36
CA ASP A 32 6.32 -14.21 2.44
C ASP A 32 7.83 -14.46 2.56
N HIS A 33 8.59 -14.05 1.54
CA HIS A 33 10.02 -14.32 1.44
C HIS A 33 10.88 -13.27 2.15
N PHE A 34 10.39 -12.04 2.18
CA PHE A 34 11.03 -10.90 2.81
C PHE A 34 10.06 -10.18 3.75
N THR A 35 10.61 -9.51 4.76
CA THR A 35 9.89 -8.66 5.71
C THR A 35 10.43 -7.24 5.63
N TYR A 36 9.54 -6.26 5.47
CA TYR A 36 9.91 -4.85 5.46
C TYR A 36 10.32 -4.38 6.86
N CYS A 37 11.45 -3.69 6.95
CA CYS A 37 11.95 -3.07 8.17
C CYS A 37 11.80 -1.54 8.08
N PRO A 38 10.81 -0.93 8.77
CA PRO A 38 10.56 0.51 8.70
C PRO A 38 11.78 1.36 9.09
N ALA A 39 12.56 0.92 10.09
CA ALA A 39 13.72 1.66 10.59
C ALA A 39 14.86 1.79 9.56
N THR A 40 14.95 0.86 8.60
CA THR A 40 16.02 0.83 7.60
C THR A 40 15.53 1.09 6.18
N GLY A 41 14.22 0.96 5.93
CA GLY A 41 13.63 1.00 4.59
C GLY A 41 14.00 -0.20 3.72
N LEU A 42 14.50 -1.29 4.33
CA LEU A 42 14.91 -2.50 3.62
C LEU A 42 13.84 -3.59 3.72
N ALA A 43 13.72 -4.40 2.66
CA ALA A 43 13.10 -5.71 2.72
C ALA A 43 14.18 -6.75 3.06
N VAL A 44 14.03 -7.42 4.20
CA VAL A 44 15.00 -8.37 4.76
C VAL A 44 14.46 -9.79 4.63
N GLY A 45 15.26 -10.69 4.10
CA GLY A 45 14.89 -12.08 3.86
C GLY A 45 14.76 -12.86 5.18
N ASN A 46 13.72 -13.68 5.26
CA ASN A 46 13.36 -14.38 6.49
C ASN A 46 14.43 -15.43 6.88
N GLU A 47 14.81 -15.49 8.16
CA GLU A 47 15.91 -16.35 8.67
C GLU A 47 15.73 -17.84 8.38
N ARG A 48 14.49 -18.30 8.24
CA ARG A 48 14.13 -19.70 7.96
C ARG A 48 13.76 -19.93 6.49
N SER A 49 14.30 -19.12 5.59
CA SER A 49 14.05 -19.21 4.15
C SER A 49 15.35 -19.26 3.36
N ALA A 50 15.28 -19.59 2.06
CA ALA A 50 16.42 -19.51 1.15
C ALA A 50 17.00 -18.09 1.03
N PHE A 51 16.28 -17.08 1.51
CA PHE A 51 16.67 -15.67 1.51
C PHE A 51 17.23 -15.23 2.87
N ALA A 52 17.52 -16.15 3.80
CA ALA A 52 18.11 -15.80 5.10
C ALA A 52 19.40 -14.99 4.91
N GLY A 53 19.47 -13.82 5.57
CA GLY A 53 20.57 -12.89 5.43
C GLY A 53 20.52 -12.02 4.17
N TRP A 54 19.50 -12.11 3.31
CA TRP A 54 19.40 -11.25 2.13
C TRP A 54 18.68 -9.94 2.48
N ALA A 55 19.04 -8.83 1.82
CA ALA A 55 18.29 -7.58 1.94
C ALA A 55 18.34 -6.75 0.65
N PHE A 56 17.29 -5.96 0.41
CA PHE A 56 17.25 -4.98 -0.66
C PHE A 56 16.44 -3.73 -0.27
N PRO A 57 16.73 -2.54 -0.83
CA PRO A 57 15.93 -1.35 -0.59
C PRO A 57 14.48 -1.54 -1.05
N PHE A 58 13.54 -1.15 -0.19
CA PHE A 58 12.10 -1.19 -0.49
C PHE A 58 11.48 0.20 -0.33
N PRO A 59 11.73 1.11 -1.30
CA PRO A 59 11.24 2.49 -1.22
C PRO A 59 9.73 2.57 -1.43
N GLY A 60 9.14 3.70 -1.03
CA GLY A 60 7.72 3.97 -1.27
C GLY A 60 6.80 3.48 -0.15
N VAL A 61 7.33 3.10 1.00
CA VAL A 61 6.55 2.76 2.19
C VAL A 61 6.93 3.72 3.32
N PHE A 62 5.92 4.25 3.99
CA PHE A 62 6.06 4.89 5.30
C PHE A 62 5.12 4.17 6.27
N LEU A 63 5.62 3.85 7.47
CA LEU A 63 4.84 3.24 8.53
C LEU A 63 5.13 3.97 9.83
N THR A 64 4.07 4.40 10.52
CA THR A 64 4.16 4.91 11.88
C THR A 64 3.20 4.12 12.78
N GLU A 65 3.72 3.66 13.90
CA GLU A 65 2.94 2.97 14.93
C GLU A 65 2.29 3.99 15.87
N GLU A 66 1.26 3.58 16.60
CA GLU A 66 0.55 4.43 17.56
C GLU A 66 0.15 5.81 16.97
N PHE A 67 -0.30 5.81 15.70
CA PHE A 67 -0.74 7.02 14.99
C PHE A 67 -1.94 7.67 15.68
N ILE A 68 -2.83 6.85 16.23
CA ILE A 68 -3.90 7.26 17.14
C ILE A 68 -3.75 6.57 18.50
N GLY A 69 -4.33 7.15 19.54
CA GLY A 69 -4.40 6.54 20.87
C GLY A 69 -5.52 5.49 21.00
N GLU A 70 -5.54 4.77 22.13
CA GLU A 70 -6.53 3.71 22.38
C GLU A 70 -7.96 4.24 22.53
N ASP A 71 -8.12 5.39 23.20
CA ASP A 71 -9.43 6.04 23.36
C ASP A 71 -9.99 6.50 22.01
N GLU A 72 -9.12 7.06 21.17
CA GLU A 72 -9.48 7.51 19.82
C GLU A 72 -9.85 6.33 18.92
N GLU A 73 -9.11 5.21 18.99
CA GLU A 73 -9.48 3.97 18.30
C GLU A 73 -10.86 3.46 18.74
N SER A 74 -11.12 3.47 20.05
CA SER A 74 -12.39 3.01 20.63
C SER A 74 -13.56 3.89 20.20
N GLU A 75 -13.38 5.21 20.24
CA GLU A 75 -14.38 6.20 19.80
C GLU A 75 -14.71 6.02 18.30
N ILE A 76 -13.70 5.98 17.44
CA ILE A 76 -13.88 5.88 15.99
C ILE A 76 -14.55 4.56 15.62
N VAL A 77 -14.12 3.43 16.20
CA VAL A 77 -14.74 2.13 15.94
C VAL A 77 -16.18 2.11 16.44
N GLY A 78 -16.46 2.68 17.62
CA GLY A 78 -17.81 2.81 18.16
C GLY A 78 -18.74 3.63 17.25
N LEU A 79 -18.23 4.67 16.58
CA LEU A 79 -18.97 5.44 15.58
C LEU A 79 -19.19 4.64 14.28
N MET A 80 -18.21 3.87 13.82
CA MET A 80 -18.38 3.02 12.64
C MET A 80 -19.42 1.91 12.87
N ASP A 81 -19.45 1.32 14.06
CA ASP A 81 -20.36 0.22 14.39
C ASP A 81 -21.81 0.65 14.60
N GLN A 82 -22.07 1.96 14.69
CA GLN A 82 -23.43 2.50 14.65
C GLN A 82 -24.04 2.48 13.24
N ASP A 83 -23.20 2.40 12.20
CA ASP A 83 -23.60 2.42 10.79
C ASP A 83 -23.55 1.05 10.12
N ASP A 84 -24.33 0.90 9.06
CA ASP A 84 -24.49 -0.34 8.33
C ASP A 84 -23.22 -0.73 7.58
N TRP A 85 -22.58 -1.79 8.06
CA TRP A 85 -21.53 -2.48 7.34
C TRP A 85 -22.10 -3.26 6.14
N LYS A 86 -21.82 -2.79 4.93
CA LYS A 86 -22.31 -3.42 3.68
C LYS A 86 -21.39 -4.55 3.23
N PRO A 87 -21.91 -5.68 2.72
CA PRO A 87 -21.06 -6.74 2.16
C PRO A 87 -20.12 -6.23 1.07
N SER A 88 -18.89 -6.75 1.07
CA SER A 88 -17.83 -6.43 0.12
C SER A 88 -17.12 -7.71 -0.37
N GLN A 89 -16.23 -7.56 -1.35
CA GLN A 89 -15.48 -8.66 -1.94
C GLN A 89 -14.63 -9.40 -0.90
N SER A 90 -14.43 -10.70 -1.13
CA SER A 90 -13.53 -11.56 -0.36
C SER A 90 -13.87 -11.59 1.14
N GLY A 91 -15.16 -11.69 1.48
CA GLY A 91 -15.65 -11.89 2.86
C GLY A 91 -15.59 -10.65 3.76
N ARG A 92 -15.26 -9.48 3.21
CA ARG A 92 -15.20 -8.22 3.96
C ARG A 92 -16.57 -7.56 4.04
N LYS A 93 -16.70 -6.61 4.96
CA LYS A 93 -17.73 -5.57 4.88
C LYS A 93 -17.08 -4.20 4.70
N LYS A 94 -17.85 -3.22 4.26
CA LYS A 94 -17.34 -1.88 3.99
C LYS A 94 -18.34 -0.77 4.29
N GLN A 95 -17.79 0.42 4.53
CA GLN A 95 -18.46 1.71 4.47
C GLN A 95 -17.64 2.61 3.53
N ASP A 96 -18.27 3.13 2.48
CA ASP A 96 -17.61 3.96 1.48
C ASP A 96 -18.10 5.41 1.59
N TYR A 97 -17.17 6.33 1.79
CA TYR A 97 -17.41 7.77 1.83
C TYR A 97 -16.59 8.42 0.71
N GLY A 98 -17.23 8.75 -0.40
CA GLY A 98 -16.54 9.30 -1.55
C GLY A 98 -17.46 9.52 -2.75
N PRO A 99 -16.90 10.04 -3.85
CA PRO A 99 -17.64 10.17 -5.11
C PRO A 99 -18.12 8.82 -5.64
N LYS A 100 -19.17 8.86 -6.47
CA LYS A 100 -19.63 7.67 -7.20
C LYS A 100 -18.73 7.41 -8.39
N VAL A 101 -18.05 6.26 -8.38
CA VAL A 101 -17.12 5.84 -9.42
C VAL A 101 -17.74 4.75 -10.29
N ASN A 102 -17.58 4.87 -11.61
CA ASN A 102 -17.72 3.76 -12.55
C ASN A 102 -16.34 3.41 -13.12
N PHE A 103 -15.70 2.40 -12.53
CA PHE A 103 -14.34 1.97 -12.89
C PHE A 103 -14.24 1.51 -14.34
N LYS A 104 -15.20 0.72 -14.83
CA LYS A 104 -15.18 0.19 -16.21
C LYS A 104 -15.23 1.30 -17.27
N LYS A 105 -15.97 2.37 -17.01
CA LYS A 105 -16.12 3.50 -17.95
C LYS A 105 -15.19 4.68 -17.61
N GLN A 106 -14.36 4.56 -16.57
CA GLN A 106 -13.55 5.65 -16.02
C GLN A 106 -14.36 6.95 -15.84
N ARG A 107 -15.53 6.85 -15.19
CA ARG A 107 -16.39 8.00 -14.93
C ARG A 107 -16.50 8.27 -13.44
N LEU A 108 -16.36 9.54 -13.08
CA LEU A 108 -16.47 10.05 -11.72
C LEU A 108 -17.61 11.06 -11.63
N LYS A 109 -18.38 11.06 -10.54
CA LYS A 109 -19.38 12.08 -10.23
C LYS A 109 -19.54 12.23 -8.72
N ALA A 110 -19.84 13.44 -8.23
CA ALA A 110 -20.14 13.68 -6.81
C ALA A 110 -21.28 12.78 -6.30
N GLY A 111 -22.39 12.70 -7.05
CA GLY A 111 -23.51 11.85 -6.68
C GLY A 111 -24.16 12.31 -5.37
N GLY A 112 -24.29 11.39 -4.40
CA GLY A 112 -24.82 11.70 -3.07
C GLY A 112 -23.74 11.83 -2.01
N PHE A 113 -22.51 12.15 -2.42
CA PHE A 113 -21.39 12.33 -1.52
C PHE A 113 -21.59 13.63 -0.72
N LEU A 114 -21.67 13.52 0.61
CA LEU A 114 -21.89 14.64 1.53
C LEU A 114 -20.60 15.05 2.26
N GLY A 115 -19.47 14.50 1.87
CA GLY A 115 -18.19 14.69 2.52
C GLY A 115 -17.72 13.46 3.28
N LEU A 116 -16.47 13.53 3.76
CA LEU A 116 -15.90 12.50 4.62
C LEU A 116 -16.60 12.49 5.98
N PRO A 117 -16.60 11.37 6.72
CA PRO A 117 -17.22 11.32 8.04
C PRO A 117 -16.51 12.25 9.03
N SER A 118 -17.28 12.83 9.95
CA SER A 118 -16.80 13.85 10.89
C SER A 118 -15.59 13.42 11.73
N PHE A 119 -15.54 12.16 12.16
CA PHE A 119 -14.42 11.61 12.94
C PHE A 119 -13.08 11.68 12.17
N SER A 120 -13.12 11.65 10.84
CA SER A 120 -11.92 11.69 10.00
C SER A 120 -11.26 13.05 9.97
N LYS A 121 -11.94 14.12 10.40
CA LYS A 121 -11.35 15.46 10.45
C LYS A 121 -10.09 15.49 11.32
N LYS A 122 -10.13 14.82 12.48
CA LYS A 122 -8.99 14.75 13.41
C LYS A 122 -7.86 13.88 12.84
N ILE A 123 -8.19 12.73 12.27
CA ILE A 123 -7.24 11.81 11.61
C ILE A 123 -6.49 12.54 10.49
N VAL A 124 -7.21 13.21 9.59
CA VAL A 124 -6.63 13.96 8.46
C VAL A 124 -5.81 15.16 8.95
N ALA A 125 -6.17 15.78 10.08
CA ALA A 125 -5.35 16.82 10.67
C ALA A 125 -4.03 16.27 11.24
N GLN A 126 -4.05 15.11 11.91
CA GLN A 126 -2.84 14.44 12.42
C GLN A 126 -1.89 14.02 11.30
N MET A 127 -2.42 13.60 10.14
CA MET A 127 -1.60 13.26 8.97
C MET A 127 -0.63 14.37 8.56
N LYS A 128 -1.00 15.64 8.76
CA LYS A 128 -0.16 16.80 8.41
C LYS A 128 1.13 16.91 9.21
N ALA A 129 1.29 16.14 10.30
CA ALA A 129 2.53 16.09 11.05
C ALA A 129 3.64 15.30 10.32
N TYR A 130 3.30 14.57 9.25
CA TYR A 130 4.21 13.69 8.55
C TYR A 130 4.50 14.22 7.15
N SER A 131 5.77 14.55 6.87
CA SER A 131 6.19 15.18 5.61
C SER A 131 5.85 14.35 4.36
N VAL A 132 5.78 13.03 4.48
CA VAL A 132 5.33 12.14 3.38
C VAL A 132 3.89 12.43 2.93
N LEU A 133 3.08 13.04 3.80
CA LEU A 133 1.70 13.44 3.56
C LEU A 133 1.55 14.96 3.33
N ASP A 134 2.64 15.68 3.06
CA ASP A 134 2.57 17.11 2.75
C ASP A 134 1.67 17.37 1.53
N GLY A 135 0.64 18.20 1.70
CA GLY A 135 -0.35 18.49 0.66
C GLY A 135 -1.28 17.31 0.32
N PHE A 136 -1.28 16.23 1.09
CA PHE A 136 -2.26 15.15 0.94
C PHE A 136 -3.66 15.64 1.29
N LEU A 137 -4.59 15.52 0.33
CA LEU A 137 -5.99 15.89 0.51
C LEU A 137 -6.88 14.71 0.10
N PRO A 138 -7.47 13.99 1.07
CA PRO A 138 -8.31 12.84 0.75
C PRO A 138 -9.65 13.29 0.16
N VAL A 139 -10.04 12.64 -0.92
CA VAL A 139 -11.37 12.78 -1.54
C VAL A 139 -12.29 11.60 -1.22
N GLU A 140 -11.68 10.50 -0.79
CA GLU A 140 -12.37 9.25 -0.51
C GLU A 140 -11.81 8.62 0.76
N GLN A 141 -12.71 7.98 1.49
CA GLN A 141 -12.44 7.11 2.61
C GLN A 141 -13.25 5.82 2.47
N CYS A 142 -12.58 4.67 2.57
CA CYS A 142 -13.19 3.36 2.64
C CYS A 142 -12.83 2.70 3.97
N ASN A 143 -13.82 2.46 4.81
CA ASN A 143 -13.65 1.61 6.00
C ASN A 143 -13.91 0.16 5.57
N LEU A 144 -13.02 -0.75 5.94
CA LEU A 144 -13.12 -2.18 5.64
C LEU A 144 -13.09 -2.98 6.95
N ASP A 145 -14.13 -3.77 7.19
CA ASP A 145 -14.25 -4.68 8.34
C ASP A 145 -13.89 -6.11 7.92
N TYR A 146 -12.96 -6.72 8.65
CA TYR A 146 -12.43 -8.05 8.43
C TYR A 146 -12.76 -8.93 9.64
N LEU A 147 -13.21 -10.16 9.36
CA LEU A 147 -13.41 -11.21 10.36
C LEU A 147 -12.84 -12.54 9.87
N PRO A 148 -12.15 -13.30 10.73
CA PRO A 148 -11.66 -14.64 10.40
C PRO A 148 -12.79 -15.57 9.93
N GLU A 149 -13.95 -15.52 10.59
CA GLU A 149 -15.08 -16.42 10.35
C GLU A 149 -15.70 -16.22 8.96
N ARG A 150 -15.56 -15.01 8.39
CA ARG A 150 -15.99 -14.69 7.03
C ARG A 150 -14.94 -15.03 5.98
N GLY A 151 -13.77 -15.52 6.40
CA GLY A 151 -12.61 -15.69 5.53
C GLY A 151 -12.20 -14.39 4.86
N SER A 152 -12.30 -13.26 5.60
CA SER A 152 -12.01 -11.93 5.07
C SER A 152 -10.57 -11.84 4.57
N ALA A 153 -10.38 -11.26 3.39
CA ALA A 153 -9.08 -11.05 2.76
C ALA A 153 -9.15 -9.92 1.72
N ILE A 154 -8.01 -9.56 1.14
CA ILE A 154 -7.93 -8.74 -0.08
C ILE A 154 -6.92 -9.39 -1.02
N ASP A 155 -7.39 -9.75 -2.20
CA ASP A 155 -6.54 -10.36 -3.22
C ASP A 155 -5.50 -9.34 -3.71
N PRO A 156 -4.28 -9.76 -4.08
CA PRO A 156 -3.24 -8.86 -4.56
C PRO A 156 -3.72 -8.04 -5.77
N HIS A 157 -3.64 -6.71 -5.67
CA HIS A 157 -4.13 -5.80 -6.71
C HIS A 157 -3.39 -4.45 -6.71
N PHE A 158 -3.66 -3.65 -7.74
CA PHE A 158 -3.34 -2.23 -7.79
C PHE A 158 -4.62 -1.41 -7.60
N ASP A 159 -4.49 -0.26 -6.95
CA ASP A 159 -5.52 0.77 -6.97
C ASP A 159 -5.54 1.49 -8.32
N ASP A 160 -6.73 1.83 -8.82
CA ASP A 160 -6.93 2.52 -10.10
C ASP A 160 -6.12 3.83 -10.23
N TRP A 161 -5.05 3.80 -11.04
CA TRP A 161 -4.13 4.94 -11.22
C TRP A 161 -4.77 6.15 -11.93
N TRP A 162 -5.78 5.92 -12.76
CA TRP A 162 -6.50 7.01 -13.44
C TRP A 162 -7.26 7.89 -12.44
N LEU A 163 -7.67 7.33 -11.30
CA LEU A 163 -8.52 8.00 -10.33
C LEU A 163 -7.76 8.39 -9.05
N TRP A 164 -6.98 7.48 -8.50
CA TRP A 164 -6.32 7.67 -7.20
C TRP A 164 -4.87 8.11 -7.38
N GLY A 165 -4.50 9.21 -6.74
CA GLY A 165 -3.20 9.87 -6.88
C GLY A 165 -2.02 9.13 -6.25
N GLU A 166 -0.97 9.85 -5.91
CA GLU A 166 0.34 9.29 -5.52
C GLU A 166 0.26 8.42 -4.26
N ARG A 167 -0.45 8.88 -3.23
CA ARG A 167 -0.43 8.28 -1.90
C ARG A 167 -1.70 7.48 -1.61
N LEU A 168 -1.53 6.23 -1.20
CA LEU A 168 -2.57 5.45 -0.51
C LEU A 168 -2.26 5.44 0.97
N VAL A 169 -3.21 5.89 1.79
CA VAL A 169 -3.04 5.97 3.23
C VAL A 169 -4.00 4.98 3.89
N SER A 170 -3.51 4.11 4.76
CA SER A 170 -4.34 3.14 5.48
C SER A 170 -4.03 3.17 6.97
N LEU A 171 -5.06 3.41 7.78
CA LEU A 171 -5.03 3.30 9.24
C LEU A 171 -5.54 1.91 9.65
N ASN A 172 -4.70 1.17 10.37
CA ASN A 172 -4.99 -0.17 10.86
C ASN A 172 -5.57 -0.13 12.27
N LEU A 173 -6.72 -0.78 12.51
CA LEU A 173 -7.45 -0.73 13.79
C LEU A 173 -7.79 -2.14 14.31
N LEU A 174 -8.01 -2.22 15.61
CA LEU A 174 -8.43 -3.38 16.43
C LEU A 174 -7.39 -4.51 16.54
N SER A 175 -6.86 -4.98 15.42
CA SER A 175 -5.92 -6.10 15.41
C SER A 175 -4.81 -5.91 14.38
N LYS A 176 -3.67 -6.57 14.65
CA LYS A 176 -2.52 -6.59 13.75
C LYS A 176 -2.84 -7.37 12.47
N THR A 177 -2.09 -7.09 11.40
CA THR A 177 -2.11 -7.91 10.19
C THR A 177 -0.78 -7.83 9.44
N VAL A 178 -0.72 -8.47 8.27
CA VAL A 178 0.39 -8.37 7.32
C VAL A 178 -0.15 -7.97 5.96
N LEU A 179 0.30 -6.81 5.48
CA LEU A 179 0.11 -6.34 4.11
C LEU A 179 1.22 -6.96 3.25
N SER A 180 0.84 -7.87 2.36
CA SER A 180 1.75 -8.56 1.44
C SER A 180 1.90 -7.74 0.16
N MET A 181 3.13 -7.39 -0.18
CA MET A 181 3.50 -6.69 -1.40
C MET A 181 4.09 -7.71 -2.36
N SER A 182 3.41 -7.97 -3.47
CA SER A 182 3.85 -8.93 -4.48
C SER A 182 4.14 -8.24 -5.80
N TRP A 183 5.27 -8.61 -6.40
CA TRP A 183 5.61 -8.18 -7.74
C TRP A 183 5.04 -9.14 -8.78
N GLU A 184 4.28 -8.64 -9.74
CA GLU A 184 3.97 -9.38 -10.96
C GLU A 184 4.58 -8.65 -12.15
N LEU A 185 5.24 -9.40 -13.04
CA LEU A 185 5.63 -8.89 -14.34
C LEU A 185 4.36 -8.42 -15.07
N SER A 186 4.23 -7.11 -15.24
CA SER A 186 3.25 -6.54 -16.16
C SER A 186 3.39 -7.23 -17.53
N PRO A 187 2.30 -7.71 -18.16
CA PRO A 187 2.34 -8.22 -19.54
C PRO A 187 2.73 -7.13 -20.56
N PHE A 188 2.71 -5.85 -20.16
CA PHE A 188 3.32 -4.74 -20.89
C PHE A 188 4.71 -4.49 -20.29
N GLY A 189 5.74 -5.04 -20.94
CA GLY A 189 7.10 -5.02 -20.40
C GLY A 189 7.78 -3.65 -20.33
N CYS A 190 8.92 -3.69 -19.65
CA CYS A 190 10.11 -2.84 -19.72
C CYS A 190 10.10 -1.44 -19.09
N LEU A 191 11.17 -1.14 -18.34
CA LEU A 191 11.83 0.17 -18.39
C LEU A 191 13.36 0.03 -18.33
N ALA A 192 14.01 0.73 -19.26
CA ALA A 192 15.44 0.79 -19.50
C ALA A 192 16.20 1.33 -18.28
N GLN A 193 17.44 0.83 -18.10
CA GLN A 193 18.43 1.45 -17.22
C GLN A 193 18.68 2.88 -17.69
N THR A 194 18.27 3.88 -16.92
CA THR A 194 18.91 5.18 -17.01
C THR A 194 20.27 5.05 -16.35
N SER A 195 21.32 5.08 -17.17
CA SER A 195 22.70 5.26 -16.71
C SER A 195 22.78 6.61 -15.99
N ALA A 196 22.77 6.60 -14.67
CA ALA A 196 23.09 7.78 -13.88
C ALA A 196 24.61 7.99 -13.91
N CYS A 197 24.97 9.18 -14.38
CA CYS A 197 26.30 9.69 -14.57
C CYS A 197 27.10 9.79 -13.26
N GLU A 198 28.42 9.84 -13.45
CA GLU A 198 29.48 9.87 -12.47
C GLU A 198 29.42 10.98 -11.41
N ASN A 199 30.14 10.69 -10.31
CA ASN A 199 30.79 11.58 -9.35
C ASN A 199 29.97 12.26 -8.24
N SER A 200 30.00 11.65 -7.04
CA SER A 200 30.38 12.37 -5.83
C SER A 200 30.85 11.41 -4.73
N SER A 201 31.97 11.77 -4.11
CA SER A 201 32.80 11.00 -3.20
C SER A 201 32.27 10.94 -1.76
N LYS A 202 31.83 9.76 -1.28
CA LYS A 202 31.72 9.41 0.16
C LYS A 202 31.99 7.90 0.37
N PRO A 203 32.48 7.49 1.56
CA PRO A 203 33.34 6.31 1.71
C PRO A 203 32.58 4.98 1.53
N ARG A 204 33.22 4.07 0.80
CA ARG A 204 32.73 2.77 0.41
C ARG A 204 32.70 1.81 1.61
N ILE A 205 31.52 1.33 1.97
CA ILE A 205 31.39 0.05 2.67
C ILE A 205 31.73 -1.03 1.62
N ASN A 206 32.89 -1.66 1.75
CA ASN A 206 33.32 -2.74 0.87
C ASN A 206 32.47 -3.99 1.12
N CYS A 207 31.33 -4.10 0.44
CA CYS A 207 30.63 -5.37 0.26
C CYS A 207 31.12 -6.02 -1.03
N THR A 208 32.03 -6.99 -0.92
CA THR A 208 32.72 -7.69 -2.03
C THR A 208 31.88 -8.78 -2.72
N SER A 209 30.57 -8.86 -2.47
CA SER A 209 29.69 -9.84 -3.13
C SER A 209 28.91 -9.20 -4.28
N SER A 210 29.05 -9.73 -5.50
CA SER A 210 28.19 -9.39 -6.64
C SER A 210 26.71 -9.58 -6.26
N PRO A 211 25.82 -8.60 -6.55
CA PRO A 211 24.40 -8.74 -6.23
C PRO A 211 23.83 -9.94 -6.97
N ARG A 212 23.12 -10.81 -6.25
CA ARG A 212 22.49 -11.99 -6.85
C ARG A 212 21.10 -11.58 -7.35
N LEU A 213 20.79 -12.00 -8.58
CA LEU A 213 19.50 -11.74 -9.22
C LEU A 213 18.49 -12.79 -8.78
N VAL A 214 17.39 -12.37 -8.16
CA VAL A 214 16.26 -13.25 -7.87
C VAL A 214 15.18 -13.07 -8.95
N PRO A 215 14.63 -14.15 -9.54
CA PRO A 215 13.48 -14.05 -10.42
C PRO A 215 12.32 -13.32 -9.74
N SER A 216 11.78 -12.28 -10.38
CA SER A 216 10.73 -11.42 -9.81
C SER A 216 9.42 -12.13 -9.45
N LYS A 217 9.12 -13.29 -10.07
CA LYS A 217 7.94 -14.12 -9.75
C LYS A 217 7.96 -14.71 -8.34
N GLU A 218 9.10 -14.60 -7.64
CA GLU A 218 9.30 -15.15 -6.31
C GLU A 218 9.55 -14.06 -5.27
N VAL A 219 9.23 -12.79 -5.51
CA VAL A 219 9.47 -11.74 -4.50
C VAL A 219 8.17 -11.25 -3.89
N THR A 220 7.97 -11.59 -2.62
CA THR A 220 6.92 -11.09 -1.75
C THR A 220 7.55 -10.41 -0.54
N VAL A 221 7.08 -9.21 -0.22
CA VAL A 221 7.52 -8.42 0.93
C VAL A 221 6.35 -8.25 1.89
N ALA A 222 6.47 -8.78 3.10
CA ALA A 222 5.52 -8.61 4.18
C ALA A 222 5.75 -7.28 4.91
N ILE A 223 4.75 -6.42 4.96
CA ILE A 223 4.71 -5.24 5.83
C ILE A 223 3.82 -5.58 7.02
N HIS A 224 4.41 -5.67 8.21
CA HIS A 224 3.65 -5.88 9.45
C HIS A 224 2.93 -4.58 9.81
N LEU A 225 1.62 -4.70 10.08
CA LEU A 225 0.77 -3.58 10.48
C LEU A 225 0.24 -3.84 11.88
N PRO A 226 0.85 -3.29 12.95
CA PRO A 226 0.28 -3.29 14.29
C PRO A 226 -1.06 -2.56 14.35
N ARG A 227 -1.86 -2.79 15.39
CA ARG A 227 -3.05 -1.96 15.62
C ARG A 227 -2.63 -0.50 15.81
N ARG A 228 -3.54 0.43 15.48
CA ARG A 228 -3.33 1.89 15.51
C ARG A 228 -2.18 2.42 14.66
N SER A 229 -1.63 1.61 13.74
CA SER A 229 -0.57 2.07 12.83
C SER A 229 -1.15 2.71 11.58
N LEU A 230 -0.47 3.74 11.06
CA LEU A 230 -0.75 4.32 9.75
C LEU A 230 0.35 3.89 8.76
N VAL A 231 -0.06 3.29 7.65
CA VAL A 231 0.82 2.99 6.51
C VAL A 231 0.50 3.88 5.32
N VAL A 232 1.53 4.36 4.63
CA VAL A 232 1.43 5.10 3.38
C VAL A 232 2.20 4.35 2.31
N LEU A 233 1.52 3.99 1.22
CA LEU A 233 2.14 3.48 0.00
C LEU A 233 2.22 4.60 -1.04
N TYR A 234 3.40 4.82 -1.59
CA TYR A 234 3.70 5.83 -2.61
C TYR A 234 4.84 5.34 -3.51
N GLY A 235 5.12 6.03 -4.61
CA GLY A 235 6.17 5.71 -5.57
C GLY A 235 6.13 4.25 -6.01
N ASP A 236 7.30 3.59 -5.94
CA ASP A 236 7.44 2.20 -6.38
C ASP A 236 6.45 1.25 -5.70
N ALA A 237 6.25 1.36 -4.39
CA ALA A 237 5.31 0.50 -3.65
C ALA A 237 3.87 0.68 -4.11
N ARG A 238 3.48 1.89 -4.57
CA ARG A 238 2.15 2.16 -5.12
C ARG A 238 1.99 1.62 -6.56
N TYR A 239 2.97 1.87 -7.42
CA TYR A 239 2.80 1.69 -8.86
C TYR A 239 3.40 0.39 -9.41
N ARG A 240 4.29 -0.27 -8.67
CA ARG A 240 5.04 -1.45 -9.15
C ARG A 240 4.71 -2.72 -8.36
N TRP A 241 4.16 -2.58 -7.16
CA TRP A 241 3.81 -3.69 -6.29
C TRP A 241 2.30 -3.82 -6.14
N LYS A 242 1.77 -5.02 -6.34
CA LYS A 242 0.41 -5.35 -5.92
C LYS A 242 0.41 -5.50 -4.41
N HIS A 243 -0.62 -4.97 -3.75
CA HIS A 243 -0.80 -5.13 -2.32
C HIS A 243 -2.00 -6.04 -2.03
N GLY A 244 -1.89 -6.86 -0.99
CA GLY A 244 -2.87 -7.86 -0.61
C GLY A 244 -2.82 -8.21 0.89
N ILE A 245 -3.87 -8.82 1.42
CA ILE A 245 -3.92 -9.36 2.79
C ILE A 245 -4.53 -10.74 2.68
N TYR A 246 -3.78 -11.75 3.09
CA TYR A 246 -4.22 -13.13 3.05
C TYR A 246 -5.11 -13.48 4.24
N ARG A 247 -6.04 -14.43 4.05
CA ARG A 247 -6.94 -14.94 5.10
C ARG A 247 -6.20 -15.34 6.38
N LYS A 248 -5.04 -16.01 6.23
CA LYS A 248 -4.16 -16.42 7.34
C LYS A 248 -3.64 -15.25 8.20
N HIS A 249 -3.67 -14.02 7.70
CA HIS A 249 -3.20 -12.82 8.39
C HIS A 249 -4.35 -12.03 9.04
N ILE A 250 -5.57 -12.57 9.01
CA ILE A 250 -6.73 -12.05 9.75
C ILE A 250 -7.01 -13.05 10.88
N GLU A 251 -6.41 -12.80 12.05
CA GLU A 251 -6.51 -13.67 13.23
C GLU A 251 -7.68 -13.27 14.15
N GLN A 252 -8.07 -11.99 14.11
CA GLN A 252 -9.16 -11.41 14.90
C GLN A 252 -9.88 -10.34 14.06
N ARG A 253 -10.95 -9.76 14.62
CA ARG A 253 -11.60 -8.60 14.00
C ARG A 253 -10.58 -7.49 13.77
N ARG A 254 -10.56 -6.99 12.55
CA ARG A 254 -9.69 -5.90 12.12
C ARG A 254 -10.50 -4.92 11.31
N ILE A 255 -10.28 -3.63 11.55
CA ILE A 255 -10.80 -2.57 10.68
C ILE A 255 -9.62 -1.86 10.01
N CYS A 256 -9.81 -1.47 8.76
CA CYS A 256 -8.88 -0.62 8.03
C CYS A 256 -9.63 0.60 7.51
N VAL A 257 -9.11 1.80 7.78
CA VAL A 257 -9.61 3.04 7.18
C VAL A 257 -8.63 3.45 6.11
N THR A 258 -9.02 3.35 4.85
CA THR A 258 -8.19 3.74 3.70
C THR A 258 -8.64 5.09 3.18
N PHE A 259 -7.70 6.02 3.02
CA PHE A 259 -7.90 7.34 2.44
C PHE A 259 -7.18 7.45 1.10
N ARG A 260 -7.83 8.09 0.14
CA ARG A 260 -7.28 8.28 -1.21
C ARG A 260 -7.44 9.72 -1.67
N GLU A 261 -6.37 10.24 -2.27
CA GLU A 261 -6.39 11.51 -2.98
C GLU A 261 -6.69 11.30 -4.47
N LEU A 262 -7.14 12.36 -5.15
CA LEU A 262 -7.35 12.31 -6.59
C LEU A 262 -6.03 12.27 -7.35
N SER A 263 -6.06 11.65 -8.54
CA SER A 263 -4.94 11.67 -9.48
C SER A 263 -4.68 13.07 -10.05
N ALA A 264 -3.54 13.21 -10.73
CA ALA A 264 -3.17 14.46 -11.39
C ALA A 264 -4.21 14.92 -12.43
N GLU A 265 -5.02 14.00 -12.99
CA GLU A 265 -6.08 14.35 -13.95
C GLU A 265 -7.16 15.26 -13.35
N PHE A 266 -7.38 15.20 -12.04
CA PHE A 266 -8.38 16.01 -11.32
C PHE A 266 -7.74 17.11 -10.47
N SER A 267 -6.41 17.23 -10.50
CA SER A 267 -5.67 18.26 -9.77
C SER A 267 -5.52 19.53 -10.61
N THR A 268 -4.90 20.59 -10.07
CA THR A 268 -4.64 21.84 -10.80
C THR A 268 -3.88 21.60 -12.10
N GLY A 269 -4.41 22.12 -13.21
CA GLY A 269 -3.90 21.90 -14.57
C GLY A 269 -4.36 20.57 -15.20
N GLY A 270 -5.10 19.74 -14.47
CA GLY A 270 -5.64 18.47 -14.93
C GLY A 270 -6.90 18.64 -15.79
N LYS A 271 -7.18 17.64 -16.65
CA LYS A 271 -8.33 17.64 -17.57
C LYS A 271 -9.69 17.72 -16.84
N HIS A 272 -9.74 17.27 -15.60
CA HIS A 272 -10.93 17.21 -14.75
C HIS A 272 -10.78 18.07 -13.49
N GLU A 273 -9.93 19.11 -13.52
CA GLU A 273 -9.64 20.00 -12.39
C GLU A 273 -10.92 20.55 -11.72
N GLU A 274 -11.89 21.02 -12.50
CA GLU A 274 -13.11 21.61 -11.95
C GLU A 274 -13.89 20.61 -11.08
N LEU A 275 -14.06 19.38 -11.59
CA LEU A 275 -14.69 18.29 -10.84
C LEU A 275 -13.85 17.90 -9.62
N GLY A 276 -12.52 17.84 -9.76
CA GLY A 276 -11.66 17.54 -8.62
C GLY A 276 -11.77 18.55 -7.49
N ARG A 277 -11.79 19.84 -7.83
CA ARG A 277 -12.00 20.94 -6.87
C ARG A 277 -13.36 20.87 -6.20
N GLU A 278 -14.43 20.58 -6.94
CA GLU A 278 -15.78 20.36 -6.38
C GLU A 278 -15.75 19.21 -5.35
N LEU A 279 -15.21 18.05 -5.75
CA LEU A 279 -15.16 16.86 -4.90
C LEU A 279 -14.31 17.06 -3.65
N LEU A 280 -13.18 17.75 -3.76
CA LEU A 280 -12.36 18.11 -2.60
C LEU A 280 -13.09 19.06 -1.65
N GLY A 281 -13.83 20.04 -2.19
CA GLY A 281 -14.68 20.93 -1.39
C GLY A 281 -15.74 20.17 -0.59
N ILE A 282 -16.38 19.16 -1.21
CA ILE A 282 -17.33 18.27 -0.54
C ILE A 282 -16.61 17.41 0.50
N ALA A 283 -15.54 16.70 0.12
CA ALA A 283 -14.79 15.78 0.99
C ALA A 283 -14.33 16.46 2.28
N LEU A 284 -13.69 17.61 2.14
CA LEU A 284 -13.07 18.36 3.25
C LEU A 284 -14.07 19.21 4.05
N SER A 285 -15.36 19.18 3.72
CA SER A 285 -16.42 19.71 4.58
C SER A 285 -16.62 18.84 5.84
N PHE A 286 -16.25 17.56 5.77
CA PHE A 286 -16.47 16.54 6.81
C PHE A 286 -17.93 16.42 7.27
N GLN A 287 -18.89 16.72 6.39
CA GLN A 287 -20.33 16.65 6.68
C GLN A 287 -20.94 15.25 6.43
N GLY A 288 -20.11 14.28 6.01
CA GLY A 288 -20.52 12.89 5.97
C GLY A 288 -20.91 12.42 7.37
N ARG A 289 -22.04 11.73 7.48
CA ARG A 289 -22.45 11.09 8.74
C ARG A 289 -22.03 9.63 8.70
N PRO A 290 -21.37 9.09 9.75
CA PRO A 290 -21.59 7.70 10.13
C PRO A 290 -23.08 7.61 10.48
N VAL A 291 -23.89 6.92 9.69
CA VAL A 291 -25.36 6.88 9.87
C VAL A 291 -25.74 5.77 10.81
#